data_AF-A0A1S2NT74-F1
#
_entry.id   AF-A0A1S2NT74-F1
#
_cell.length_a   1.000
_cell.length_b   1.000
_cell.length_c   1.000
_cell.angle_alpha   90.00
_cell.angle_beta   90.00
_cell.angle_gamma   90.00
#
_symmetry.space_group_name_H-M   'P 1'
#
loop_
_entity.id
_entity.type
_entity.pdbx_description
1 polymer ?
#
loop_
_entity_poly.entity_id
_entity_poly.type
_entity_poly.pdbx_seq_one_letter_code
_entity_poly.pdbx_strand_id
1 'polypeptide(L)'
;MVPATHHLLPAAMRELAPPWNDLTWDRERKLEELPHTEANERAALDALTAALHEPPYETSAVWSGASPELFDRIRPESMHWLGQSMPTADRLTLEAVADLIRGWAETAEPPVSPRVLEEQLAPAAAALAAYALSDWAHDLLRWLRQEPRNEERIAAVAEGAVEKGLSSHEAVSLLRDIGAPHGENALLRVVRKEDLSESDHAWARESLRHLRSPRYEARAQEPVSGEEPLLPPPTPELPYSWDYGFQWPQDLPETDENFAFARAILEAGAPTAPVPEPVPHPEWQGYEDDEPPVWLEARAVLRALMPYARLVTRQRLTEAMQECALLGIPGVPQDPGSEEAEGFIRQWGTWIGGWIAGEVFAWLGMYVDDQTSITPWALELAEQYTRHGVAAEQAVGMLRWWNAVPRSREALARIVADDSLPPEVREPAQAGLEQE
;
A
#
# COMPACT_ATOMS: atom_id res chain seq x y z
N MET A 1 33.59 19.06 40.23
CA MET A 1 33.17 18.98 38.82
C MET A 1 31.86 18.21 38.83
N VAL A 2 30.73 18.90 38.66
CA VAL A 2 29.42 18.22 38.57
C VAL A 2 29.41 17.50 37.21
N PRO A 3 29.11 16.19 37.14
CA PRO A 3 28.96 15.52 35.85
C PRO A 3 27.89 16.26 35.03
N ALA A 4 28.15 16.47 33.74
CA ALA A 4 27.17 17.09 32.86
C ALA A 4 25.95 16.16 32.77
N THR A 5 24.75 16.69 33.05
CA THR A 5 23.49 15.97 32.87
C THR A 5 23.30 15.65 31.38
N HIS A 6 23.05 14.38 31.04
CA HIS A 6 22.87 13.96 29.66
C HIS A 6 21.40 14.05 29.27
N HIS A 7 20.98 15.19 28.73
CA HIS A 7 19.61 15.35 28.22
C HIS A 7 19.39 14.50 26.97
N LEU A 8 18.21 13.88 26.88
CA LEU A 8 17.85 13.00 25.77
C LEU A 8 17.10 13.72 24.64
N LEU A 9 16.54 14.91 24.92
CA LEU A 9 15.82 15.74 23.96
C LEU A 9 16.58 17.02 23.57
N PRO A 10 16.32 17.56 22.37
CA PRO A 10 16.90 18.81 21.87
C PRO A 10 16.87 19.97 22.86
N ALA A 11 17.93 20.78 22.88
CA ALA A 11 18.02 21.96 23.73
C ALA A 11 16.86 22.94 23.49
N ALA A 12 16.55 23.18 22.22
CA ALA A 12 15.48 24.07 21.82
C ALA A 12 14.10 23.61 22.33
N MET A 13 13.85 22.30 22.47
CA MET A 13 12.60 21.80 23.06
C MET A 13 12.51 22.05 24.57
N ARG A 14 13.64 21.97 25.28
CA ARG A 14 13.71 22.16 26.74
C ARG A 14 13.38 23.60 27.16
N GLU A 15 13.62 24.55 26.27
CA GLU A 15 13.37 25.98 26.50
C GLU A 15 11.93 26.42 26.16
N LEU A 16 11.11 25.54 25.58
CA LEU A 16 9.72 25.86 25.26
C LEU A 16 8.88 26.01 26.53
N ALA A 17 7.87 26.89 26.49
CA ALA A 17 6.90 27.03 27.57
C ALA A 17 5.82 25.93 27.50
N PRO A 18 5.17 25.57 28.62
CA PRO A 18 4.00 24.69 28.58
C PRO A 18 2.87 25.26 27.69
N PRO A 19 2.08 24.41 27.01
CA PRO A 19 2.17 22.94 27.00
C PRO A 19 3.19 22.37 25.99
N TRP A 20 3.97 23.22 25.30
CA TRP A 20 4.83 22.81 24.19
C TRP A 20 6.06 21.99 24.60
N ASN A 21 6.51 22.06 25.87
CA ASN A 21 7.57 21.21 26.42
C ASN A 21 7.05 20.04 27.29
N ASP A 22 5.74 19.85 27.39
CA ASP A 22 5.10 18.86 28.26
C ASP A 22 5.25 17.44 27.68
N LEU A 23 5.62 16.47 28.52
CA LEU A 23 5.72 15.05 28.15
C LEU A 23 4.64 14.18 28.80
N THR A 24 3.69 14.80 29.51
CA THR A 24 2.60 14.09 30.18
C THR A 24 1.43 13.79 29.25
N TRP A 25 0.64 12.76 29.60
CA TRP A 25 -0.63 12.44 28.93
C TRP A 25 -1.65 13.58 29.00
N ASP A 26 -1.53 14.49 29.98
CA ASP A 26 -2.36 15.69 30.10
C ASP A 26 -2.08 16.73 28.99
N ARG A 27 -0.97 16.60 28.26
CA ARG A 27 -0.60 17.48 27.14
C ARG A 27 -1.69 17.50 26.07
N GLU A 28 -2.16 16.33 25.66
CA GLU A 28 -3.18 16.17 24.61
C GLU A 28 -4.39 17.06 24.90
N ARG A 29 -4.96 16.92 26.10
CA ARG A 29 -6.10 17.72 26.57
C ARG A 29 -5.76 19.21 26.64
N LYS A 30 -4.58 19.59 27.13
CA LYS A 30 -4.16 21.01 27.18
C LYS A 30 -4.06 21.62 25.79
N LEU A 31 -3.56 20.87 24.80
CA LEU A 31 -3.49 21.31 23.42
C LEU A 31 -4.90 21.46 22.82
N GLU A 32 -5.82 20.54 23.08
CA GLU A 32 -7.22 20.65 22.65
C GLU A 32 -7.94 21.88 23.24
N GLU A 33 -7.60 22.28 24.46
CA GLU A 33 -8.12 23.49 25.11
C GLU A 33 -7.49 24.79 24.58
N LEU A 34 -6.36 24.72 23.86
CA LEU A 34 -5.72 25.91 23.30
C LEU A 34 -6.53 26.45 22.12
N PRO A 35 -6.79 27.76 22.07
CA PRO A 35 -7.46 28.34 20.93
C PRO A 35 -6.55 28.25 19.71
N HIS A 36 -7.12 27.83 18.59
CA HIS A 36 -6.47 27.95 17.28
C HIS A 36 -6.27 29.43 16.99
N THR A 37 -5.07 29.95 17.18
CA THR A 37 -4.67 31.32 16.82
C THR A 37 -3.36 31.29 16.04
N GLU A 38 -3.05 32.33 15.26
CA GLU A 38 -1.78 32.42 14.52
C GLU A 38 -0.56 32.35 15.46
N ALA A 39 -0.67 32.91 16.67
CA ALA A 39 0.40 32.85 17.66
C ALA A 39 0.64 31.42 18.17
N ASN A 40 -0.43 30.66 18.45
CA ASN A 40 -0.30 29.27 18.89
C ASN A 40 0.14 28.35 17.75
N GLU A 41 -0.32 28.58 16.52
CA GLU A 41 0.17 27.86 15.34
C GLU A 41 1.66 28.08 15.13
N ARG A 42 2.11 29.35 15.23
CA ARG A 42 3.53 29.68 15.16
C ARG A 42 4.33 28.98 16.26
N ALA A 43 3.82 28.97 17.49
CA ALA A 43 4.47 28.28 18.60
C ALA A 43 4.57 26.76 18.37
N ALA A 44 3.52 26.12 17.87
CA ALA A 44 3.52 24.70 17.51
C ALA A 44 4.54 24.39 16.40
N LEU A 45 4.58 25.23 15.35
CA LEU A 45 5.53 25.08 14.25
C LEU A 45 6.98 25.32 14.70
N ASP A 46 7.22 26.33 15.53
CA ASP A 46 8.55 26.61 16.10
C ASP A 46 9.00 25.44 16.99
N ALA A 47 8.08 24.85 17.77
CA ALA A 47 8.34 23.69 18.61
C ALA A 47 8.71 22.45 17.78
N LEU A 48 7.91 22.10 16.75
CA LEU A 48 8.24 20.98 15.85
C LEU A 48 9.56 21.24 15.11
N THR A 49 9.78 22.47 14.65
CA THR A 49 11.04 22.86 14.00
C THR A 49 12.24 22.63 14.94
N ALA A 50 12.11 22.97 16.22
CA ALA A 50 13.12 22.71 17.24
C ALA A 50 13.42 21.21 17.43
N ALA A 51 12.38 20.37 17.38
CA ALA A 51 12.54 18.90 17.44
C ALA A 51 13.27 18.32 16.21
N LEU A 52 13.14 18.95 15.03
CA LEU A 52 13.72 18.47 13.77
C LEU A 52 15.19 18.86 13.56
N HIS A 53 15.67 19.93 14.21
CA HIS A 53 17.00 20.49 13.97
C HIS A 53 18.14 19.77 14.71
N GLU A 54 17.84 19.19 15.88
CA GLU A 54 18.83 18.44 16.66
C GLU A 54 18.41 16.96 16.69
N PRO A 55 19.29 16.02 16.31
CA PRO A 55 18.97 14.61 16.47
C PRO A 55 18.76 14.31 17.95
N PRO A 56 17.79 13.44 18.30
CA PRO A 56 17.68 12.93 19.67
C PRO A 56 19.00 12.24 20.05
N TYR A 57 19.20 12.01 21.35
CA TYR A 57 20.40 11.32 21.83
C TYR A 57 20.62 9.99 21.09
N GLU A 58 21.68 9.91 20.28
CA GLU A 58 22.08 8.71 19.57
C GLU A 58 23.10 7.92 20.39
N THR A 59 22.86 6.62 20.55
CA THR A 59 23.84 5.70 21.14
C THR A 59 24.49 4.84 20.06
N SER A 60 25.81 4.62 20.16
CA SER A 60 26.53 3.67 19.31
C SER A 60 26.37 2.21 19.76
N ALA A 61 25.67 1.99 20.88
CA ALA A 61 25.39 0.65 21.39
C ALA A 61 24.32 -0.04 20.53
N VAL A 62 24.71 -1.15 19.91
CA VAL A 62 23.81 -2.00 19.12
C VAL A 62 22.98 -2.88 20.06
N TRP A 63 21.69 -3.01 19.78
CA TRP A 63 20.79 -3.96 20.44
C TRP A 63 21.42 -5.36 20.42
N SER A 64 21.64 -5.97 21.58
CA SER A 64 22.02 -7.40 21.68
C SER A 64 20.82 -8.33 21.39
N GLY A 65 21.01 -9.63 21.20
CA GLY A 65 19.90 -10.55 20.91
C GLY A 65 18.81 -10.65 21.99
N ALA A 66 19.09 -10.25 23.25
CA ALA A 66 18.14 -10.28 24.37
C ALA A 66 17.37 -8.94 24.56
N SER A 67 17.52 -8.02 23.63
CA SER A 67 17.24 -6.59 23.84
C SER A 67 15.85 -6.14 23.40
N PRO A 68 15.24 -6.68 22.31
CA PRO A 68 13.84 -6.43 21.99
C PRO A 68 12.92 -6.85 23.14
N GLU A 69 13.19 -7.99 23.78
CA GLU A 69 12.38 -8.51 24.89
C GLU A 69 12.33 -7.59 26.11
N LEU A 70 13.44 -6.92 26.48
CA LEU A 70 13.44 -5.96 27.58
C LEU A 70 12.62 -4.71 27.23
N PHE A 71 12.83 -4.17 26.02
CA PHE A 71 12.11 -2.99 25.56
C PHE A 71 10.61 -3.27 25.40
N ASP A 72 10.24 -4.41 24.84
CA ASP A 72 8.84 -4.83 24.67
C ASP A 72 8.12 -4.99 26.00
N ARG A 73 8.84 -5.41 27.06
CA ARG A 73 8.29 -5.54 28.41
C ARG A 73 8.09 -4.19 29.11
N ILE A 74 9.00 -3.25 28.92
CA ILE A 74 8.92 -1.92 29.58
C ILE A 74 8.02 -0.94 28.82
N ARG A 75 7.95 -1.04 27.49
CA ARG A 75 7.24 -0.11 26.59
C ARG A 75 5.77 0.16 26.98
N PRO A 76 4.94 -0.82 27.39
CA PRO A 76 3.54 -0.56 27.70
C PRO A 76 3.34 0.35 28.92
N GLU A 77 4.27 0.31 29.87
CA GLU A 77 4.17 1.02 31.16
C GLU A 77 5.07 2.27 31.21
N SER A 78 6.10 2.31 30.35
CA SER A 78 7.11 3.35 30.34
C SER A 78 6.54 4.74 30.16
N MET A 79 5.55 4.94 29.28
CA MET A 79 4.98 6.27 29.05
C MET A 79 4.27 6.84 30.27
N HIS A 80 3.57 5.99 31.01
CA HIS A 80 2.93 6.41 32.25
C HIS A 80 3.96 6.90 33.27
N TRP A 81 5.07 6.16 33.43
CA TRP A 81 6.12 6.51 34.38
C TRP A 81 6.98 7.69 33.93
N LEU A 82 7.27 7.79 32.63
CA LEU A 82 7.96 8.94 32.04
C LEU A 82 7.14 10.21 32.29
N GLY A 83 5.84 10.19 32.03
CA GLY A 83 4.95 11.33 32.30
C GLY A 83 4.92 11.72 33.79
N GLN A 84 4.96 10.75 34.71
CA GLN A 84 4.97 11.07 36.15
C GLN A 84 6.31 11.59 36.65
N SER A 85 7.41 11.00 36.21
CA SER A 85 8.75 11.26 36.75
C SER A 85 9.48 12.38 36.01
N MET A 86 9.22 12.50 34.71
CA MET A 86 9.88 13.39 33.77
C MET A 86 8.83 14.15 32.94
N PRO A 87 7.97 14.97 33.58
CA PRO A 87 6.82 15.60 32.94
C PRO A 87 7.17 16.65 31.87
N THR A 88 8.43 17.03 31.74
CA THR A 88 8.89 18.08 30.83
C THR A 88 10.18 17.69 30.13
N ALA A 89 10.42 18.23 28.93
CA ALA A 89 11.57 17.89 28.11
C ALA A 89 12.92 18.10 28.81
N ASP A 90 13.04 19.10 29.70
CA ASP A 90 14.28 19.35 30.47
C ASP A 90 14.60 18.25 31.48
N ARG A 91 13.58 17.49 31.92
CA ARG A 91 13.71 16.42 32.91
C ARG A 91 13.99 15.06 32.29
N LEU A 92 13.81 14.90 30.97
CA LEU A 92 14.11 13.65 30.28
C LEU A 92 15.62 13.53 30.05
N THR A 93 16.31 12.88 31.00
CA THR A 93 17.76 12.67 30.99
C THR A 93 18.11 11.19 31.03
N LEU A 94 19.30 10.83 30.55
CA LEU A 94 19.79 9.45 30.58
C LEU A 94 19.81 8.89 32.00
N GLU A 95 20.23 9.69 32.98
CA GLU A 95 20.29 9.29 34.38
C GLU A 95 18.89 9.01 34.95
N ALA A 96 17.93 9.91 34.70
CA ALA A 96 16.57 9.77 35.19
C ALA A 96 15.86 8.56 34.56
N VAL A 97 16.06 8.33 33.25
CA VAL A 97 15.54 7.14 32.57
C VAL A 97 16.23 5.88 33.09
N ALA A 98 17.55 5.89 33.29
CA ALA A 98 18.26 4.74 33.81
C ALA A 98 17.79 4.35 35.22
N ASP A 99 17.58 5.32 36.11
CA ASP A 99 17.06 5.07 37.46
C ASP A 99 15.64 4.51 37.43
N LEU A 100 14.79 4.98 36.50
CA LEU A 100 13.45 4.46 36.28
C LEU A 100 13.48 3.01 35.78
N ILE A 101 14.31 2.69 34.79
CA ILE A 101 14.44 1.31 34.26
C ILE A 101 14.99 0.38 35.36
N ARG A 102 15.96 0.83 36.18
CA ARG A 102 16.47 0.04 37.31
C ARG A 102 15.39 -0.23 38.35
N GLY A 103 14.63 0.80 38.74
CA GLY A 103 13.52 0.65 39.69
C GLY A 103 12.44 -0.30 39.18
N TRP A 104 12.12 -0.25 37.88
CA TRP A 104 11.23 -1.23 37.26
C TRP A 104 11.81 -2.65 37.33
N ALA A 105 13.08 -2.82 36.94
CA ALA A 105 13.75 -4.12 36.86
C ALA A 105 13.81 -4.86 38.21
N GLU A 106 13.85 -4.13 39.33
CA GLU A 106 13.78 -4.69 40.69
C GLU A 106 12.46 -5.43 40.98
N THR A 107 11.39 -5.09 40.26
CA THR A 107 10.03 -5.62 40.47
C THR A 107 9.51 -6.43 39.28
N ALA A 108 10.30 -6.53 38.21
CA ALA A 108 9.88 -7.16 36.96
C ALA A 108 9.79 -8.69 37.07
N GLU A 109 8.70 -9.27 36.58
CA GLU A 109 8.53 -10.72 36.42
C GLU A 109 8.46 -11.07 34.92
N PRO A 110 9.32 -11.97 34.39
CA PRO A 110 10.45 -12.61 35.07
C PRO A 110 11.61 -11.63 35.40
N PRO A 111 12.44 -11.94 36.41
CA PRO A 111 13.55 -11.06 36.82
C PRO A 111 14.51 -10.75 35.68
N VAL A 112 14.95 -9.49 35.60
CA VAL A 112 15.96 -9.05 34.62
C VAL A 112 17.35 -9.24 35.21
N SER A 113 18.26 -9.86 34.45
CA SER A 113 19.66 -10.00 34.86
C SER A 113 20.34 -8.62 34.96
N PRO A 114 21.06 -8.30 36.05
CA PRO A 114 21.76 -7.02 36.19
C PRO A 114 22.75 -6.72 35.05
N ARG A 115 23.36 -7.78 34.49
CA ARG A 115 24.27 -7.63 33.35
C ARG A 115 23.52 -7.20 32.09
N VAL A 116 22.38 -7.84 31.80
CA VAL A 116 21.54 -7.50 30.64
C VAL A 116 21.00 -6.09 30.81
N LEU A 117 20.55 -5.74 32.01
CA LEU A 117 20.08 -4.40 32.32
C LEU A 117 21.14 -3.34 31.98
N GLU A 118 22.33 -3.41 32.57
CA GLU A 118 23.38 -2.39 32.34
C GLU A 118 23.86 -2.33 30.88
N GLU A 119 23.93 -3.47 30.17
CA GLU A 119 24.25 -3.50 28.73
C GLU A 119 23.15 -2.83 27.86
N GLN A 120 21.90 -2.81 28.33
CA GLN A 120 20.74 -2.32 27.56
C GLN A 120 20.18 -0.95 28.01
N LEU A 121 20.70 -0.36 29.09
CA LEU A 121 20.18 0.92 29.61
C LEU A 121 20.25 2.05 28.57
N ALA A 122 21.39 2.22 27.89
CA ALA A 122 21.55 3.32 26.93
C ALA A 122 20.69 3.13 25.66
N PRO A 123 20.66 1.94 25.01
CA PRO A 123 19.71 1.67 23.92
C PRO A 123 18.25 1.85 24.33
N ALA A 124 17.84 1.33 25.49
CA ALA A 124 16.48 1.47 25.99
C ALA A 124 16.11 2.94 26.27
N ALA A 125 17.03 3.71 26.86
CA ALA A 125 16.81 5.14 27.10
C ALA A 125 16.67 5.94 25.80
N ALA A 126 17.49 5.65 24.79
CA ALA A 126 17.38 6.27 23.47
C ALA A 126 16.03 5.93 22.80
N ALA A 127 15.61 4.66 22.84
CA ALA A 127 14.31 4.25 22.27
C ALA A 127 13.12 4.86 23.02
N LEU A 128 13.17 4.96 24.35
CA LEU A 128 12.14 5.63 25.14
C LEU A 128 12.06 7.12 24.82
N ALA A 129 13.21 7.79 24.65
CA ALA A 129 13.24 9.20 24.26
C ALA A 129 12.69 9.41 22.85
N ALA A 130 13.05 8.54 21.89
CA ALA A 130 12.49 8.58 20.53
C ALA A 130 10.97 8.34 20.53
N TYR A 131 10.49 7.40 21.33
CA TYR A 131 9.06 7.13 21.49
C TYR A 131 8.33 8.34 22.09
N ALA A 132 8.84 8.91 23.19
CA ALA A 132 8.25 10.09 23.81
C ALA A 132 8.24 11.31 22.88
N LEU A 133 9.30 11.48 22.07
CA LEU A 133 9.38 12.53 21.06
C LEU A 133 8.37 12.31 19.92
N SER A 134 8.19 11.07 19.47
CA SER A 134 7.18 10.73 18.45
C SER A 134 5.75 10.95 18.96
N ASP A 135 5.44 10.53 20.19
CA ASP A 135 4.14 10.75 20.83
C ASP A 135 3.84 12.25 21.02
N TRP A 136 4.84 13.02 21.43
CA TRP A 136 4.75 14.47 21.48
C TRP A 136 4.49 15.10 20.09
N ALA A 137 5.23 14.67 19.07
CA ALA A 137 5.05 15.18 17.71
C ALA A 137 3.67 14.82 17.15
N HIS A 138 3.17 13.62 17.45
CA HIS A 138 1.82 13.16 17.09
C HIS A 138 0.77 14.16 17.55
N ASP A 139 0.78 14.54 18.84
CA ASP A 139 -0.20 15.47 19.39
C ASP A 139 -0.16 16.85 18.73
N LEU A 140 1.04 17.38 18.46
CA LEU A 140 1.22 18.68 17.83
C LEU A 140 0.76 18.66 16.37
N LEU A 141 1.10 17.62 15.61
CA LEU A 141 0.66 17.44 14.22
C LEU A 141 -0.87 17.30 14.16
N ARG A 142 -1.45 16.51 15.08
CA ARG A 142 -2.90 16.34 15.21
C ARG A 142 -3.61 17.66 15.55
N TRP A 143 -3.03 18.48 16.41
CA TRP A 143 -3.56 19.82 16.72
C TRP A 143 -3.48 20.75 15.49
N LEU A 144 -2.34 20.77 14.78
CA LEU A 144 -2.17 21.57 13.54
C LEU A 144 -3.15 21.17 12.43
N ARG A 145 -3.59 19.90 12.41
CA ARG A 145 -4.56 19.37 11.44
C ARG A 145 -5.95 19.96 11.57
N GLN A 146 -6.33 20.50 12.74
CA GLN A 146 -7.71 20.90 13.00
C GLN A 146 -8.10 22.22 12.31
N GLU A 147 -7.24 23.24 12.38
CA GLU A 147 -7.48 24.56 11.78
C GLU A 147 -6.19 25.14 11.17
N PRO A 148 -5.68 24.59 10.06
CA PRO A 148 -4.46 25.07 9.44
C PRO A 148 -4.64 26.49 8.88
N ARG A 149 -3.78 27.44 9.25
CA ARG A 149 -3.76 28.80 8.69
C ARG A 149 -2.60 29.04 7.74
N ASN A 150 -1.41 28.53 8.07
CA ASN A 150 -0.22 28.62 7.21
C ASN A 150 0.13 27.25 6.61
N GLU A 151 -0.69 26.82 5.65
CA GLU A 151 -0.57 25.52 4.98
C GLU A 151 0.82 25.25 4.40
N GLU A 152 1.48 26.25 3.80
CA GLU A 152 2.83 26.11 3.25
C GLU A 152 3.84 25.73 4.34
N ARG A 153 3.82 26.45 5.46
CA ARG A 153 4.76 26.21 6.56
C ARG A 153 4.44 24.92 7.31
N ILE A 154 3.16 24.61 7.49
CA ILE A 154 2.73 23.34 8.12
C ILE A 154 3.18 22.18 7.25
N ALA A 155 2.99 22.24 5.92
CA ALA A 155 3.43 21.20 5.01
C ALA A 155 4.96 20.98 5.04
N ALA A 156 5.74 22.06 5.09
CA ALA A 156 7.21 21.94 5.18
C ALA A 156 7.67 21.28 6.49
N VAL A 157 7.01 21.58 7.61
CA VAL A 157 7.32 20.95 8.91
C VAL A 157 6.88 19.50 8.94
N ALA A 158 5.70 19.18 8.41
CA ALA A 158 5.20 17.81 8.32
C ALA A 158 6.07 16.95 7.39
N GLU A 159 6.53 17.48 6.26
CA GLU A 159 7.53 16.82 5.42
C GLU A 159 8.79 16.49 6.23
N GLY A 160 9.38 17.48 6.89
CA GLY A 160 10.57 17.27 7.74
C GLY A 160 10.35 16.25 8.86
N ALA A 161 9.13 16.17 9.41
CA ALA A 161 8.77 15.15 10.40
C ALA A 161 8.82 13.74 9.81
N VAL A 162 8.31 13.53 8.59
CA VAL A 162 8.45 12.24 7.88
C VAL A 162 9.91 11.90 7.64
N GLU A 163 10.72 12.87 7.19
CA GLU A 163 12.16 12.66 6.95
C GLU A 163 12.94 12.20 8.18
N LYS A 164 12.49 12.60 9.37
CA LYS A 164 13.12 12.27 10.64
C LYS A 164 12.46 11.11 11.37
N GLY A 165 11.47 10.46 10.75
CA GLY A 165 10.72 9.37 11.39
C GLY A 165 9.87 9.85 12.58
N LEU A 166 9.53 11.14 12.64
CA LEU A 166 8.85 11.77 13.76
C LEU A 166 7.33 11.70 13.57
N SER A 167 6.70 10.64 14.08
CA SER A 167 5.26 10.41 13.88
C SER A 167 4.85 10.46 12.39
N SER A 168 5.63 9.81 11.52
CA SER A 168 5.51 9.85 10.05
C SER A 168 4.09 9.66 9.53
N HIS A 169 3.32 8.70 10.08
CA HIS A 169 1.95 8.43 9.65
C HIS A 169 1.00 9.62 9.89
N GLU A 170 1.13 10.30 11.02
CA GLU A 170 0.33 11.49 11.33
C GLU A 170 0.77 12.67 10.47
N ALA A 171 2.08 12.83 10.24
CA ALA A 171 2.62 13.86 9.37
C ALA A 171 2.11 13.70 7.92
N VAL A 172 2.15 12.48 7.37
CA VAL A 172 1.56 12.15 6.05
C VAL A 172 0.05 12.41 6.02
N SER A 173 -0.69 12.04 7.09
CA SER A 173 -2.13 12.31 7.18
C SER A 173 -2.43 13.82 7.18
N LEU A 174 -1.61 14.61 7.88
CA LEU A 174 -1.69 16.06 7.86
C LEU A 174 -1.40 16.63 6.47
N LEU A 175 -0.39 16.13 5.76
CA LEU A 175 -0.10 16.54 4.39
C LEU A 175 -1.27 16.26 3.44
N ARG A 176 -1.93 15.10 3.59
CA ARG A 176 -3.15 14.78 2.83
C ARG A 176 -4.26 15.79 3.13
N ASP A 177 -4.51 16.08 4.40
CA ASP A 177 -5.61 16.95 4.82
C ASP A 177 -5.39 18.43 4.44
N ILE A 178 -4.13 18.89 4.37
CA ILE A 178 -3.76 20.21 3.81
C ILE A 178 -4.11 20.29 2.32
N GLY A 179 -3.84 19.21 1.58
CA GLY A 179 -4.17 19.12 0.17
C GLY A 179 -3.36 20.00 -0.78
N ALA A 180 -3.94 20.34 -1.93
CA ALA A 180 -3.23 21.01 -3.01
C ALA A 180 -3.21 22.55 -2.83
N PRO A 181 -2.08 23.23 -3.12
CA PRO A 181 -0.85 22.66 -3.70
C PRO A 181 0.17 22.17 -2.65
N HIS A 182 0.10 22.61 -1.40
CA HIS A 182 1.21 22.49 -0.46
C HIS A 182 1.43 21.06 0.04
N GLY A 183 0.36 20.42 0.52
CA GLY A 183 0.38 19.03 0.96
C GLY A 183 0.67 18.06 -0.17
N GLU A 184 0.08 18.27 -1.35
CA GLU A 184 0.37 17.47 -2.54
C GLU A 184 1.85 17.50 -2.93
N ASN A 185 2.44 18.70 -2.99
CA ASN A 185 3.84 18.87 -3.38
C ASN A 185 4.80 18.27 -2.34
N ALA A 186 4.45 18.34 -1.06
CA ALA A 186 5.21 17.70 0.01
C ALA A 186 5.15 16.17 -0.08
N LEU A 187 3.95 15.59 -0.29
CA LEU A 187 3.80 14.14 -0.51
C LEU A 187 4.60 13.65 -1.72
N LEU A 188 4.60 14.40 -2.82
CA LEU A 188 5.42 14.09 -4.00
C LEU A 188 6.94 14.07 -3.71
N ARG A 189 7.41 14.88 -2.77
CA ARG A 189 8.82 14.83 -2.33
C ARG A 189 9.07 13.66 -1.39
N VAL A 190 8.14 13.38 -0.48
CA VAL A 190 8.19 12.23 0.44
C VAL A 190 8.28 10.90 -0.32
N VAL A 191 7.41 10.67 -1.31
CA VAL A 191 7.43 9.40 -2.08
C VAL A 191 8.70 9.17 -2.89
N ARG A 192 9.52 10.20 -3.10
CA ARG A 192 10.78 10.13 -3.87
C ARG A 192 12.02 10.00 -2.99
N LYS A 193 11.87 10.02 -1.66
CA LYS A 193 13.00 9.92 -0.73
C LYS A 193 13.45 8.49 -0.60
N GLU A 194 14.72 8.21 -0.86
CA GLU A 194 15.27 6.85 -0.84
C GLU A 194 15.48 6.29 0.59
N ASP A 195 15.48 7.16 1.60
CA ASP A 195 15.86 6.86 2.98
C ASP A 195 14.69 6.56 3.92
N LEU A 196 13.45 6.52 3.40
CA LEU A 196 12.26 6.18 4.19
C LEU A 196 12.02 4.67 4.27
N SER A 197 11.26 4.25 5.28
CA SER A 197 10.77 2.88 5.36
C SER A 197 9.71 2.61 4.29
N GLU A 198 9.60 1.36 3.81
CA GLU A 198 8.55 1.02 2.83
C GLU A 198 7.13 1.26 3.40
N SER A 199 6.94 1.13 4.72
CA SER A 199 5.67 1.49 5.39
C SER A 199 5.33 2.96 5.20
N ASP A 200 6.32 3.86 5.37
CA ASP A 200 6.13 5.30 5.18
C ASP A 200 5.90 5.64 3.70
N HIS A 201 6.61 4.97 2.78
CA HIS A 201 6.38 5.10 1.34
C HIS A 201 4.97 4.68 0.95
N ALA A 202 4.55 3.48 1.34
CA ALA A 202 3.21 2.96 1.06
C ALA A 202 2.12 3.90 1.58
N TRP A 203 2.27 4.41 2.80
CA TRP A 203 1.31 5.35 3.38
C TRP A 203 1.29 6.72 2.68
N ALA A 204 2.45 7.22 2.24
CA ALA A 204 2.54 8.45 1.45
C ALA A 204 1.94 8.29 0.05
N ARG A 205 2.20 7.17 -0.63
CA ARG A 205 1.60 6.82 -1.94
C ARG A 205 0.08 6.72 -1.84
N GLU A 206 -0.43 6.02 -0.82
CA GLU A 206 -1.88 5.91 -0.56
C GLU A 206 -2.52 7.29 -0.35
N SER A 207 -1.91 8.11 0.51
CA SER A 207 -2.40 9.44 0.83
C SER A 207 -2.41 10.37 -0.38
N LEU A 208 -1.38 10.30 -1.22
CA LEU A 208 -1.29 11.07 -2.46
C LEU A 208 -2.33 10.60 -3.49
N ARG A 209 -2.54 9.28 -3.61
CA ARG A 209 -3.58 8.71 -4.47
C ARG A 209 -4.98 9.14 -4.02
N HIS A 210 -5.25 9.13 -2.72
CA HIS A 210 -6.51 9.62 -2.17
C HIS A 210 -6.74 11.09 -2.51
N LEU A 211 -5.72 11.93 -2.34
CA LEU A 211 -5.78 13.35 -2.69
C LEU A 211 -6.13 13.58 -4.18
N ARG A 212 -5.59 12.72 -5.05
CA ARG A 212 -5.74 12.82 -6.50
C ARG A 212 -6.96 12.09 -7.06
N SER A 213 -7.65 11.28 -6.27
CA SER A 213 -8.87 10.55 -6.67
C SER A 213 -9.88 11.43 -7.42
N PRO A 214 -10.21 12.65 -6.94
CA PRO A 214 -11.15 13.52 -7.67
C PRO A 214 -10.70 13.88 -9.08
N ARG A 215 -9.38 13.98 -9.33
CA ARG A 215 -8.83 14.23 -10.68
C ARG A 215 -8.96 13.00 -11.56
N TYR A 216 -8.71 11.81 -11.02
CA TYR A 216 -8.87 10.56 -11.76
C TYR A 216 -10.34 10.34 -12.14
N GLU A 217 -11.26 10.56 -11.19
CA GLU A 217 -12.70 10.45 -11.42
C GLU A 217 -13.19 11.44 -12.48
N ALA A 218 -12.73 12.70 -12.43
CA ALA A 218 -13.03 13.69 -13.45
C ALA A 218 -12.52 13.24 -14.83
N ARG A 219 -11.29 12.72 -14.91
CA ARG A 219 -10.71 12.19 -16.15
C ARG A 219 -11.46 10.96 -16.67
N ALA A 220 -11.92 10.08 -15.78
CA ALA A 220 -12.71 8.90 -16.13
C ALA A 220 -14.06 9.27 -16.78
N GLN A 221 -14.61 10.45 -16.46
CA GLN A 221 -15.87 10.96 -17.04
C GLN A 221 -15.70 11.63 -18.41
N GLU A 222 -14.47 11.97 -18.81
CA GLU A 222 -14.22 12.61 -20.10
C GLU A 222 -14.49 11.64 -21.27
N PRO A 223 -15.00 12.12 -22.42
CA PRO A 223 -15.15 11.29 -23.61
C PRO A 223 -13.81 10.81 -24.17
N VAL A 224 -13.75 9.58 -24.68
CA VAL A 224 -12.56 8.97 -25.32
C VAL A 224 -12.33 9.41 -26.77
N SER A 225 -12.76 10.62 -27.14
CA SER A 225 -12.75 11.07 -28.53
C SER A 225 -11.33 11.21 -29.08
N GLY A 226 -10.95 10.36 -30.04
CA GLY A 226 -9.63 10.38 -30.67
C GLY A 226 -8.56 9.57 -29.90
N GLU A 227 -8.96 8.84 -28.86
CA GLU A 227 -8.08 7.91 -28.15
C GLU A 227 -8.02 6.55 -28.88
N GLU A 228 -6.88 5.87 -28.79
CA GLU A 228 -6.65 4.54 -29.40
C GLU A 228 -7.07 3.45 -28.42
N PRO A 229 -8.12 2.65 -28.72
CA PRO A 229 -8.52 1.55 -27.85
C PRO A 229 -7.44 0.45 -27.86
N LEU A 230 -7.06 -0.02 -26.68
CA LEU A 230 -6.10 -1.14 -26.54
C LEU A 230 -6.82 -2.51 -26.51
N LEU A 231 -8.09 -2.52 -26.13
CA LEU A 231 -8.91 -3.73 -26.12
C LEU A 231 -9.64 -3.88 -27.47
N PRO A 232 -9.62 -5.08 -28.08
CA PRO A 232 -10.26 -5.32 -29.36
C PRO A 232 -11.79 -5.36 -29.22
N PRO A 233 -12.57 -4.90 -30.23
CA PRO A 233 -14.01 -5.09 -30.24
C PRO A 233 -14.40 -6.58 -30.13
N PRO A 234 -15.48 -6.92 -29.41
CA PRO A 234 -16.46 -6.02 -28.80
C PRO A 234 -16.15 -5.62 -27.34
N THR A 235 -14.96 -5.95 -26.82
CA THR A 235 -14.58 -5.74 -25.40
C THR A 235 -14.85 -4.33 -24.85
N PRO A 236 -14.59 -3.22 -25.59
CA PRO A 236 -14.92 -1.88 -25.13
C PRO A 236 -16.41 -1.66 -24.81
N GLU A 237 -17.32 -2.46 -25.35
CA GLU A 237 -18.77 -2.33 -25.17
C GLU A 237 -19.26 -2.88 -23.82
N LEU A 238 -18.37 -3.52 -23.03
CA LEU A 238 -18.72 -4.04 -21.73
C LEU A 238 -19.22 -2.93 -20.79
N PRO A 239 -20.44 -3.06 -20.23
CA PRO A 239 -21.02 -2.07 -19.34
C PRO A 239 -20.51 -2.18 -17.90
N TYR A 240 -19.71 -3.20 -17.58
CA TYR A 240 -19.28 -3.53 -16.22
C TYR A 240 -18.00 -2.80 -15.84
N SER A 241 -17.95 -2.31 -14.60
CA SER A 241 -16.78 -1.60 -14.10
C SER A 241 -15.71 -2.55 -13.56
N TRP A 242 -14.46 -2.08 -13.58
CA TRP A 242 -13.32 -2.76 -12.99
C TRP A 242 -13.39 -2.82 -11.45
N ASP A 243 -14.16 -1.94 -10.80
CA ASP A 243 -14.31 -1.95 -9.33
C ASP A 243 -14.87 -3.27 -8.81
N TYR A 244 -15.73 -3.91 -9.61
CA TYR A 244 -16.23 -5.25 -9.37
C TYR A 244 -15.55 -6.26 -10.32
N GLY A 245 -14.27 -6.07 -10.66
CA GLY A 245 -13.48 -7.05 -11.42
C GLY A 245 -13.81 -7.19 -12.92
N PHE A 246 -14.46 -6.22 -13.56
CA PHE A 246 -15.09 -6.41 -14.88
C PHE A 246 -16.10 -7.57 -14.89
N GLN A 247 -16.76 -7.79 -13.75
CA GLN A 247 -17.65 -8.92 -13.51
C GLN A 247 -18.65 -9.15 -14.65
N TRP A 248 -18.64 -10.38 -15.15
CA TRP A 248 -19.74 -10.91 -15.93
C TRP A 248 -20.89 -11.26 -14.96
N PRO A 249 -22.10 -10.70 -15.11
CA PRO A 249 -23.16 -10.93 -14.12
C PRO A 249 -23.46 -12.42 -13.98
N GLN A 250 -23.48 -12.89 -12.74
CA GLN A 250 -23.82 -14.29 -12.41
C GLN A 250 -25.21 -14.65 -12.95
N ASP A 251 -26.15 -13.69 -12.89
CA ASP A 251 -27.52 -13.84 -13.37
C ASP A 251 -27.69 -13.50 -14.87
N LEU A 252 -26.59 -13.41 -15.65
CA LEU A 252 -26.71 -13.11 -17.07
C LEU A 252 -27.48 -14.23 -17.78
N PRO A 253 -28.60 -13.94 -18.48
CA PRO A 253 -29.41 -14.98 -19.10
C PRO A 253 -28.63 -15.83 -20.12
N GLU A 254 -28.86 -17.14 -20.13
CA GLU A 254 -28.28 -18.09 -21.10
C GLU A 254 -28.97 -17.97 -22.48
N THR A 255 -28.77 -16.84 -23.17
CA THR A 255 -29.28 -16.60 -24.53
C THR A 255 -28.20 -16.78 -25.59
N ASP A 256 -28.60 -17.13 -26.81
CA ASP A 256 -27.70 -17.18 -27.97
C ASP A 256 -26.90 -15.88 -28.17
N GLU A 257 -27.51 -14.73 -27.86
CA GLU A 257 -26.87 -13.42 -27.93
C GLU A 257 -25.73 -13.29 -26.91
N ASN A 258 -25.96 -13.70 -25.66
CA ASN A 258 -24.94 -13.65 -24.61
C ASN A 258 -23.80 -14.64 -24.86
N PHE A 259 -24.11 -15.84 -25.36
CA PHE A 259 -23.08 -16.80 -25.80
C PHE A 259 -22.27 -16.27 -26.99
N ALA A 260 -22.94 -15.66 -27.98
CA ALA A 260 -22.24 -15.06 -29.12
C ALA A 260 -21.34 -13.89 -28.69
N PHE A 261 -21.78 -13.08 -27.72
CA PHE A 261 -21.00 -11.98 -27.17
C PHE A 261 -19.80 -12.48 -26.35
N ALA A 262 -19.99 -13.45 -25.46
CA ALA A 262 -18.91 -14.11 -24.72
C ALA A 262 -17.86 -14.72 -25.66
N ARG A 263 -18.32 -15.44 -26.70
CA ARG A 263 -17.45 -15.98 -27.75
C ARG A 263 -16.66 -14.90 -28.45
N ALA A 264 -17.32 -13.83 -28.89
CA ALA A 264 -16.67 -12.75 -29.63
C ALA A 264 -15.57 -12.07 -28.78
N ILE A 265 -15.78 -11.88 -27.48
CA ILE A 265 -14.76 -11.36 -26.56
C ILE A 265 -13.57 -12.32 -26.46
N LEU A 266 -13.83 -13.61 -26.21
CA LEU A 266 -12.76 -14.60 -26.07
C LEU A 266 -11.98 -14.78 -27.38
N GLU A 267 -12.63 -14.79 -28.54
CA GLU A 267 -11.97 -14.86 -29.85
C GLU A 267 -11.15 -13.60 -30.14
N ALA A 268 -11.67 -12.40 -29.81
CA ALA A 268 -10.97 -11.14 -30.02
C ALA A 268 -9.73 -10.99 -29.13
N GLY A 269 -9.81 -11.45 -27.87
CA GLY A 269 -8.70 -11.42 -26.90
C GLY A 269 -7.73 -12.58 -27.01
N ALA A 270 -7.98 -13.57 -27.88
CA ALA A 270 -7.23 -14.82 -27.91
C ALA A 270 -5.75 -14.56 -28.25
N PRO A 271 -4.80 -14.92 -27.37
CA PRO A 271 -3.38 -14.75 -27.64
C PRO A 271 -2.96 -15.65 -28.80
N THR A 272 -2.14 -15.13 -29.72
CA THR A 272 -1.58 -15.90 -30.86
C THR A 272 -0.30 -16.66 -30.50
N ALA A 273 0.34 -16.31 -29.39
CA ALA A 273 1.53 -16.94 -28.84
C ALA A 273 1.51 -16.80 -27.30
N PRO A 274 2.32 -17.59 -26.57
CA PRO A 274 2.50 -17.41 -25.14
C PRO A 274 2.94 -16.00 -24.77
N VAL A 275 2.32 -15.44 -23.74
CA VAL A 275 2.69 -14.11 -23.22
C VAL A 275 4.02 -14.21 -22.44
N PRO A 276 4.89 -13.19 -22.50
CA PRO A 276 6.17 -13.21 -21.78
C PRO A 276 6.01 -13.31 -20.27
N GLU A 277 5.00 -12.64 -19.74
CA GLU A 277 4.61 -12.68 -18.33
C GLU A 277 3.14 -13.10 -18.23
N PRO A 278 2.84 -14.23 -17.57
CA PRO A 278 1.46 -14.68 -17.37
C PRO A 278 0.61 -13.59 -16.73
N VAL A 279 -0.67 -13.54 -17.10
CA VAL A 279 -1.63 -12.64 -16.46
C VAL A 279 -1.79 -13.05 -14.99
N PRO A 280 -1.47 -12.18 -14.02
CA PRO A 280 -1.62 -12.52 -12.60
C PRO A 280 -3.10 -12.65 -12.24
N HIS A 281 -3.40 -13.36 -11.16
CA HIS A 281 -4.75 -13.39 -10.61
C HIS A 281 -5.18 -11.95 -10.24
N PRO A 282 -6.42 -11.51 -10.54
CA PRO A 282 -6.85 -10.13 -10.26
C PRO A 282 -6.89 -9.83 -8.76
N GLU A 283 -7.00 -10.83 -7.90
CA GLU A 283 -6.92 -10.69 -6.45
C GLU A 283 -5.60 -11.29 -5.93
N TRP A 284 -4.95 -10.61 -4.99
CA TRP A 284 -3.80 -11.16 -4.28
C TRP A 284 -4.28 -11.87 -3.02
N GLN A 285 -3.96 -13.15 -2.91
CA GLN A 285 -4.30 -14.02 -1.78
C GLN A 285 -3.06 -14.36 -0.93
N GLY A 286 -2.13 -13.40 -0.77
CA GLY A 286 -0.94 -13.61 0.05
C GLY A 286 -1.28 -13.89 1.50
N TYR A 287 -0.37 -14.59 2.19
CA TYR A 287 -0.45 -14.79 3.64
C TYR A 287 -0.08 -13.50 4.39
N GLU A 288 -0.37 -13.42 5.69
CA GLU A 288 -0.13 -12.22 6.52
C GLU A 288 1.34 -11.72 6.47
N ASP A 289 2.28 -12.61 6.17
CA ASP A 289 3.72 -12.32 6.10
C ASP A 289 4.25 -12.08 4.65
N ASP A 290 3.42 -12.26 3.63
CA ASP A 290 3.83 -12.05 2.24
C ASP A 290 3.79 -10.57 1.88
N GLU A 291 4.82 -10.08 1.19
CA GLU A 291 4.82 -8.72 0.66
C GLU A 291 3.84 -8.62 -0.53
N PRO A 292 2.92 -7.64 -0.54
CA PRO A 292 2.01 -7.45 -1.66
C PRO A 292 2.80 -7.16 -2.94
N PRO A 293 2.44 -7.76 -4.08
CA PRO A 293 3.16 -7.52 -5.31
C PRO A 293 2.92 -6.10 -5.81
N VAL A 294 3.99 -5.47 -6.30
CA VAL A 294 4.02 -4.06 -6.74
C VAL A 294 2.95 -3.71 -7.77
N TRP A 295 2.53 -4.67 -8.61
CA TRP A 295 1.49 -4.43 -9.60
C TRP A 295 0.13 -4.05 -8.98
N LEU A 296 -0.13 -4.37 -7.72
CA LEU A 296 -1.36 -3.96 -7.03
C LEU A 296 -1.48 -2.44 -6.90
N GLU A 297 -0.36 -1.74 -6.66
CA GLU A 297 -0.35 -0.28 -6.56
C GLU A 297 -0.66 0.36 -7.90
N ALA A 298 0.00 -0.11 -8.97
CA ALA A 298 -0.26 0.36 -10.32
C ALA A 298 -1.72 0.05 -10.73
N ARG A 299 -2.21 -1.14 -10.41
CA ARG A 299 -3.62 -1.51 -10.64
C ARG A 299 -4.59 -0.53 -9.99
N ALA A 300 -4.33 -0.07 -8.77
CA ALA A 300 -5.20 0.87 -8.09
C ALA A 300 -5.31 2.21 -8.84
N VAL A 301 -4.20 2.70 -9.40
CA VAL A 301 -4.17 3.92 -10.24
C VAL A 301 -4.93 3.70 -11.55
N LEU A 302 -4.64 2.60 -12.23
CA LEU A 302 -5.27 2.26 -13.52
C LEU A 302 -6.78 2.09 -13.37
N ARG A 303 -7.23 1.42 -12.30
CA ARG A 303 -8.65 1.25 -12.00
C ARG A 303 -9.38 2.58 -11.82
N ALA A 304 -8.75 3.54 -11.13
CA ALA A 304 -9.34 4.86 -10.91
C ALA A 304 -9.45 5.69 -12.21
N LEU A 305 -8.47 5.60 -13.11
CA LEU A 305 -8.46 6.34 -14.38
C LEU A 305 -9.28 5.69 -15.49
N MET A 306 -9.38 4.35 -15.47
CA MET A 306 -10.02 3.55 -16.50
C MET A 306 -11.00 2.53 -15.89
N PRO A 307 -12.05 2.99 -15.17
CA PRO A 307 -12.98 2.09 -14.49
C PRO A 307 -13.83 1.22 -15.43
N TYR A 308 -13.81 1.44 -16.75
CA TYR A 308 -14.58 0.66 -17.73
C TYR A 308 -13.70 0.25 -18.91
N ALA A 309 -14.02 -0.88 -19.57
CA ALA A 309 -13.24 -1.41 -20.69
C ALA A 309 -13.10 -0.40 -21.84
N ARG A 310 -14.15 0.40 -22.14
CA ARG A 310 -14.09 1.50 -23.13
C ARG A 310 -13.04 2.57 -22.84
N LEU A 311 -12.58 2.68 -21.60
CA LEU A 311 -11.58 3.66 -21.17
C LEU A 311 -10.16 3.09 -21.22
N VAL A 312 -9.99 1.81 -21.57
CA VAL A 312 -8.67 1.18 -21.70
C VAL A 312 -8.08 1.57 -23.05
N THR A 313 -7.50 2.77 -23.08
CA THR A 313 -6.91 3.41 -24.26
C THR A 313 -5.42 3.64 -24.06
N ARG A 314 -4.67 3.80 -25.16
CA ARG A 314 -3.23 4.09 -25.09
C ARG A 314 -2.97 5.35 -24.27
N GLN A 315 -3.73 6.41 -24.53
CA GLN A 315 -3.57 7.72 -23.91
C GLN A 315 -3.78 7.63 -22.39
N ARG A 316 -4.87 7.00 -21.94
CA ARG A 316 -5.15 6.86 -20.52
C ARG A 316 -4.18 5.92 -19.81
N LEU A 317 -3.70 4.89 -20.49
CA LEU A 317 -2.68 4.01 -19.93
C LEU A 317 -1.32 4.70 -19.82
N THR A 318 -0.96 5.58 -20.76
CA THR A 318 0.20 6.47 -20.64
C THR A 318 0.04 7.47 -19.49
N GLU A 319 -1.13 8.08 -19.33
CA GLU A 319 -1.43 8.97 -18.18
C GLU A 319 -1.32 8.20 -16.85
N ALA A 320 -1.88 6.99 -16.77
CA ALA A 320 -1.80 6.15 -15.58
C ALA A 320 -0.36 5.73 -15.27
N MET A 321 0.45 5.41 -16.29
CA MET A 321 1.87 5.11 -16.14
C MET A 321 2.64 6.32 -15.61
N GLN A 322 2.41 7.52 -16.16
CA GLN A 322 3.02 8.76 -15.66
C GLN A 322 2.64 9.01 -14.21
N GLU A 323 1.39 8.76 -13.84
CA GLU A 323 0.92 8.89 -12.47
C GLU A 323 1.61 7.87 -11.55
N CYS A 324 1.72 6.61 -11.97
CA CYS A 324 2.45 5.58 -11.22
C CYS A 324 3.93 5.95 -11.04
N ALA A 325 4.56 6.53 -12.06
CA ALA A 325 5.93 7.03 -11.98
C ALA A 325 6.06 8.21 -11.01
N LEU A 326 5.08 9.13 -10.97
CA LEU A 326 5.04 10.22 -9.98
C LEU A 326 4.89 9.72 -8.55
N LEU A 327 4.15 8.62 -8.35
CA LEU A 327 3.99 7.94 -7.07
C LEU A 327 5.24 7.12 -6.68
N GLY A 328 6.24 7.01 -7.55
CA GLY A 328 7.46 6.25 -7.27
C GLY A 328 7.22 4.73 -7.18
N ILE A 329 6.21 4.21 -7.87
CA ILE A 329 5.91 2.77 -7.89
C ILE A 329 7.09 2.03 -8.59
N PRO A 330 7.71 1.03 -7.94
CA PRO A 330 8.84 0.31 -8.53
C PRO A 330 8.50 -0.36 -9.87
N GLY A 331 9.47 -0.37 -10.80
CA GLY A 331 9.31 -1.02 -12.11
C GLY A 331 8.48 -0.23 -13.14
N VAL A 332 7.96 0.95 -12.80
CA VAL A 332 7.21 1.80 -13.73
C VAL A 332 8.15 2.69 -14.56
N PRO A 333 8.01 2.70 -15.90
CA PRO A 333 8.82 3.55 -16.78
C PRO A 333 8.67 5.05 -16.48
N GLN A 334 9.79 5.77 -16.49
CA GLN A 334 9.82 7.22 -16.21
C GLN A 334 9.69 8.08 -17.48
N ASP A 335 10.13 7.56 -18.63
CA ASP A 335 10.04 8.25 -19.93
C ASP A 335 8.88 7.67 -20.75
N PRO A 336 7.80 8.44 -20.98
CA PRO A 336 6.66 7.98 -21.77
C PRO A 336 6.96 7.61 -23.22
N GLY A 337 8.10 8.07 -23.76
CA GLY A 337 8.53 7.77 -25.13
C GLY A 337 9.42 6.54 -25.26
N SER A 338 9.72 5.83 -24.17
CA SER A 338 10.69 4.73 -24.18
C SER A 338 10.11 3.39 -24.64
N GLU A 339 10.99 2.44 -24.98
CA GLU A 339 10.60 1.07 -25.26
C GLU A 339 9.99 0.37 -24.03
N GLU A 340 10.46 0.73 -22.81
CA GLU A 340 9.88 0.21 -21.58
C GLU A 340 8.44 0.71 -21.37
N ALA A 341 8.14 1.98 -21.70
CA ALA A 341 6.78 2.51 -21.66
C ALA A 341 5.83 1.75 -22.59
N GLU A 342 6.28 1.45 -23.82
CA GLU A 342 5.51 0.62 -24.74
C GLU A 342 5.37 -0.83 -24.25
N GLY A 343 6.38 -1.36 -23.57
CA GLY A 343 6.29 -2.65 -22.86
C GLY A 343 5.21 -2.66 -21.79
N PHE A 344 5.21 -1.65 -20.92
CA PHE A 344 4.21 -1.46 -19.86
C PHE A 344 2.79 -1.38 -20.42
N ILE A 345 2.59 -0.58 -21.48
CA ILE A 345 1.27 -0.42 -22.14
C ILE A 345 0.77 -1.77 -22.68
N ARG A 346 1.62 -2.52 -23.38
CA ARG A 346 1.25 -3.84 -23.91
C ARG A 346 0.95 -4.86 -22.81
N GLN A 347 1.78 -4.87 -21.77
CA GLN A 347 1.62 -5.77 -20.62
C GLN A 347 0.29 -5.51 -19.92
N TRP A 348 0.00 -4.28 -19.54
CA TRP A 348 -1.25 -3.94 -18.86
C TRP A 348 -2.48 -4.11 -19.75
N GLY A 349 -2.39 -3.81 -21.05
CA GLY A 349 -3.47 -4.14 -21.98
C GLY A 349 -3.76 -5.64 -22.03
N THR A 350 -2.72 -6.47 -22.04
CA THR A 350 -2.82 -7.94 -22.00
C THR A 350 -3.42 -8.43 -20.68
N TRP A 351 -2.97 -7.88 -19.55
CA TRP A 351 -3.47 -8.26 -18.24
C TRP A 351 -4.95 -7.89 -18.05
N ILE A 352 -5.34 -6.68 -18.44
CA ILE A 352 -6.75 -6.25 -18.39
C ILE A 352 -7.63 -7.13 -19.28
N GLY A 353 -7.20 -7.40 -20.52
CA GLY A 353 -7.91 -8.32 -21.41
C GLY A 353 -8.01 -9.74 -20.84
N GLY A 354 -6.95 -10.22 -20.18
CA GLY A 354 -6.92 -11.51 -19.50
C GLY A 354 -7.89 -11.59 -18.33
N TRP A 355 -8.00 -10.55 -17.50
CA TRP A 355 -8.99 -10.50 -16.42
C TRP A 355 -10.42 -10.53 -16.95
N ILE A 356 -10.72 -9.79 -18.02
CA ILE A 356 -12.02 -9.84 -18.68
C ILE A 356 -12.32 -11.25 -19.20
N ALA A 357 -11.36 -11.89 -19.87
CA ALA A 357 -11.51 -13.27 -20.34
C ALA A 357 -11.72 -14.26 -19.18
N GLY A 358 -11.03 -14.05 -18.06
CA GLY A 358 -11.19 -14.82 -16.82
C GLY A 358 -12.63 -14.79 -16.31
N GLU A 359 -13.27 -13.62 -16.26
CA GLU A 359 -14.67 -13.48 -15.87
C GLU A 359 -15.63 -14.20 -16.84
N VAL A 360 -15.35 -14.16 -18.16
CA VAL A 360 -16.14 -14.92 -19.15
C VAL A 360 -16.00 -16.42 -18.92
N PHE A 361 -14.79 -16.93 -18.66
CA PHE A 361 -14.58 -18.35 -18.35
C PHE A 361 -15.22 -18.75 -17.02
N ALA A 362 -15.19 -17.88 -16.01
CA ALA A 362 -15.88 -18.11 -14.75
C ALA A 362 -17.41 -18.20 -14.97
N TRP A 363 -17.98 -17.33 -15.80
CA TRP A 363 -19.40 -17.40 -16.19
C TRP A 363 -19.75 -18.72 -16.89
N LEU A 364 -19.00 -19.06 -17.96
CA LEU A 364 -19.18 -20.30 -18.72
C LEU A 364 -18.97 -21.56 -17.87
N GLY A 365 -18.14 -21.47 -16.83
CA GLY A 365 -17.80 -22.58 -15.95
C GLY A 365 -18.81 -22.75 -14.83
N MET A 366 -19.09 -21.70 -14.06
CA MET A 366 -19.81 -21.83 -12.78
C MET A 366 -21.31 -21.50 -12.86
N TYR A 367 -21.75 -20.77 -13.88
CA TYR A 367 -23.10 -20.19 -13.91
C TYR A 367 -23.95 -20.61 -15.10
N VAL A 368 -23.35 -21.23 -16.12
CA VAL A 368 -24.10 -21.89 -17.19
C VAL A 368 -24.45 -23.30 -16.72
N ASP A 369 -25.74 -23.61 -16.66
CA ASP A 369 -26.22 -24.92 -16.17
C ASP A 369 -26.34 -25.96 -17.30
N ASP A 370 -26.59 -25.52 -18.54
CA ASP A 370 -26.82 -26.41 -19.68
C ASP A 370 -25.51 -26.88 -20.34
N GLN A 371 -25.16 -28.15 -20.08
CA GLN A 371 -24.04 -28.85 -20.74
C GLN A 371 -24.11 -28.82 -22.27
N THR A 372 -25.30 -28.74 -22.86
CA THR A 372 -25.48 -28.73 -24.33
C THR A 372 -25.15 -27.37 -24.95
N SER A 373 -25.16 -26.31 -24.15
CA SER A 373 -24.74 -24.96 -24.54
C SER A 373 -23.22 -24.80 -24.56
N ILE A 374 -22.50 -25.67 -23.83
CA ILE A 374 -21.03 -25.71 -23.82
C ILE A 374 -20.54 -26.31 -25.13
N THR A 375 -20.27 -25.40 -26.04
CA THR A 375 -19.96 -25.69 -27.42
C THR A 375 -18.45 -25.85 -27.62
N PRO A 376 -18.01 -26.59 -28.66
CA PRO A 376 -16.61 -26.86 -28.93
C PRO A 376 -15.64 -25.67 -28.84
N TRP A 377 -16.08 -24.50 -29.27
CA TRP A 377 -15.27 -23.28 -29.29
C TRP A 377 -14.84 -22.86 -27.87
N ALA A 378 -15.69 -23.03 -26.86
CA ALA A 378 -15.38 -22.59 -25.50
C ALA A 378 -14.24 -23.43 -24.90
N LEU A 379 -14.30 -24.74 -25.11
CA LEU A 379 -13.26 -25.68 -24.66
C LEU A 379 -11.94 -25.47 -25.42
N GLU A 380 -12.01 -25.20 -26.73
CA GLU A 380 -10.83 -24.88 -27.55
C GLU A 380 -10.16 -23.57 -27.09
N LEU A 381 -10.96 -22.52 -26.82
CA LEU A 381 -10.44 -21.25 -26.33
C LEU A 381 -9.88 -21.39 -24.91
N ALA A 382 -10.54 -22.12 -24.00
CA ALA A 382 -10.01 -22.34 -22.65
C ALA A 382 -8.64 -23.03 -22.70
N GLU A 383 -8.46 -24.04 -23.55
CA GLU A 383 -7.16 -24.69 -23.75
C GLU A 383 -6.11 -23.72 -24.32
N GLN A 384 -6.48 -22.90 -25.31
CA GLN A 384 -5.58 -21.91 -25.92
C GLN A 384 -5.12 -20.84 -24.91
N TYR A 385 -6.06 -20.26 -24.16
CA TYR A 385 -5.79 -19.26 -23.12
C TYR A 385 -4.88 -19.82 -22.03
N THR A 386 -5.16 -21.03 -21.56
CA THR A 386 -4.32 -21.76 -20.60
C THR A 386 -2.90 -21.91 -21.10
N ARG A 387 -2.72 -22.41 -22.33
CA ARG A 387 -1.38 -22.63 -22.91
C ARG A 387 -0.58 -21.35 -23.09
N HIS A 388 -1.26 -20.25 -23.35
CA HIS A 388 -0.61 -18.99 -23.64
C HIS A 388 -0.45 -18.09 -22.41
N GLY A 389 -0.79 -18.57 -21.21
CA GLY A 389 -0.58 -17.84 -19.95
C GLY A 389 -1.57 -16.70 -19.72
N VAL A 390 -2.77 -16.75 -20.31
CA VAL A 390 -3.82 -15.73 -20.17
C VAL A 390 -5.03 -16.37 -19.51
N ALA A 391 -5.50 -15.85 -18.38
CA ALA A 391 -6.68 -16.38 -17.66
C ALA A 391 -6.62 -17.90 -17.36
N ALA A 392 -5.41 -18.45 -17.15
CA ALA A 392 -5.19 -19.89 -17.12
C ALA A 392 -5.96 -20.59 -15.99
N GLU A 393 -6.04 -19.96 -14.81
CA GLU A 393 -6.77 -20.52 -13.67
C GLU A 393 -8.27 -20.67 -13.96
N GLN A 394 -8.92 -19.60 -14.42
CA GLN A 394 -10.36 -19.60 -14.73
C GLN A 394 -10.66 -20.51 -15.93
N ALA A 395 -9.79 -20.54 -16.94
CA ALA A 395 -9.94 -21.41 -18.09
C ALA A 395 -9.82 -22.91 -17.70
N VAL A 396 -8.83 -23.26 -16.86
CA VAL A 396 -8.73 -24.62 -16.30
C VAL A 396 -9.92 -24.91 -15.39
N GLY A 397 -10.36 -23.96 -14.57
CA GLY A 397 -11.56 -24.06 -13.74
C GLY A 397 -12.81 -24.41 -14.55
N MET A 398 -13.02 -23.73 -15.67
CA MET A 398 -14.11 -24.01 -16.61
C MET A 398 -14.00 -25.44 -17.18
N LEU A 399 -12.80 -25.85 -17.62
CA LEU A 399 -12.59 -27.21 -18.14
C LEU A 399 -12.87 -28.28 -17.08
N ARG A 400 -12.44 -28.04 -15.82
CA ARG A 400 -12.69 -28.94 -14.69
C ARG A 400 -14.18 -29.08 -14.39
N TRP A 401 -14.92 -27.97 -14.41
CA TRP A 401 -16.36 -27.99 -14.19
C TRP A 401 -17.08 -28.87 -15.22
N TRP A 402 -16.62 -28.83 -16.47
CA TRP A 402 -17.16 -29.62 -17.57
C TRP A 402 -16.43 -30.95 -17.78
N ASN A 403 -15.81 -31.54 -16.76
CA ASN A 403 -15.05 -32.79 -16.91
C ASN A 403 -15.90 -34.01 -17.35
N ALA A 404 -17.24 -33.94 -17.28
CA ALA A 404 -18.12 -34.95 -17.86
C ALA A 404 -18.16 -34.89 -19.40
N VAL A 405 -17.80 -33.75 -20.00
CA VAL A 405 -17.73 -33.56 -21.45
C VAL A 405 -16.42 -34.15 -21.97
N PRO A 406 -16.44 -35.15 -22.89
CA PRO A 406 -15.23 -35.84 -23.34
C PRO A 406 -14.14 -34.89 -23.85
N ARG A 407 -14.54 -33.87 -24.59
CA ARG A 407 -13.61 -32.87 -25.15
C ARG A 407 -12.93 -32.02 -24.06
N SER A 408 -13.60 -31.79 -22.94
CA SER A 408 -12.99 -31.11 -21.80
C SER A 408 -11.92 -31.97 -21.14
N ARG A 409 -12.20 -33.26 -20.91
CA ARG A 409 -11.21 -34.22 -20.40
C ARG A 409 -9.99 -34.32 -21.31
N GLU A 410 -10.21 -34.35 -22.62
CA GLU A 410 -9.12 -34.37 -23.59
C GLU A 410 -8.26 -33.10 -23.51
N ALA A 411 -8.86 -31.92 -23.34
CA ALA A 411 -8.13 -30.67 -23.16
C ALA A 411 -7.31 -30.68 -21.86
N LEU A 412 -7.92 -31.08 -20.74
CA LEU A 412 -7.23 -31.24 -19.45
C LEU A 412 -6.04 -32.20 -19.55
N ALA A 413 -6.23 -33.36 -20.19
CA ALA A 413 -5.14 -34.33 -20.40
C ALA A 413 -3.99 -33.75 -21.24
N ARG A 414 -4.30 -32.94 -22.26
CA ARG A 414 -3.27 -32.25 -23.05
C ARG A 414 -2.57 -31.14 -22.27
N ILE A 415 -3.24 -30.46 -21.33
CA ILE A 415 -2.64 -29.46 -20.43
C ILE A 415 -1.68 -30.15 -19.46
N VAL A 416 -2.10 -31.26 -18.84
CA VAL A 416 -1.26 -32.03 -17.90
C VAL A 416 0.01 -32.57 -18.57
N ALA A 417 -0.10 -32.99 -19.83
CA ALA A 417 1.03 -33.52 -20.61
C ALA A 417 1.98 -32.43 -21.17
N ASP A 418 1.65 -31.15 -21.05
CA ASP A 418 2.44 -30.05 -21.59
C ASP A 418 3.47 -29.57 -20.57
N ASP A 419 4.67 -30.16 -20.59
CA ASP A 419 5.76 -29.84 -19.66
C ASP A 419 6.26 -28.39 -19.75
N SER A 420 5.84 -27.61 -20.76
CA SER A 420 6.14 -26.19 -20.83
C SER A 420 5.28 -25.33 -19.90
N LEU A 421 4.16 -25.88 -19.40
CA LEU A 421 3.26 -25.20 -18.49
C LEU A 421 3.71 -25.33 -17.03
N PRO A 422 3.51 -24.27 -16.23
CA PRO A 422 3.97 -24.25 -14.86
C PRO A 422 3.10 -25.17 -13.97
N PRO A 423 3.64 -25.74 -12.87
CA PRO A 423 2.92 -26.68 -12.00
C PRO A 423 1.58 -26.15 -11.51
N GLU A 424 1.49 -24.85 -11.22
CA GLU A 424 0.29 -24.18 -10.73
C GLU A 424 -0.88 -24.25 -11.72
N VAL A 425 -0.61 -24.51 -13.01
CA VAL A 425 -1.63 -24.75 -14.05
C VAL A 425 -1.87 -26.24 -14.27
N ARG A 426 -0.81 -27.07 -14.25
CA ARG A 426 -0.91 -28.51 -14.52
C ARG A 426 -1.57 -29.28 -13.38
N GLU A 427 -1.29 -28.94 -12.13
CA GLU A 427 -1.84 -29.62 -10.96
C GLU A 427 -3.37 -29.48 -10.84
N PRO A 428 -3.97 -28.29 -10.97
CA PRO A 428 -5.43 -28.16 -11.02
C PRO A 428 -6.04 -28.94 -12.19
N ALA A 429 -5.38 -28.94 -13.36
CA ALA A 429 -5.86 -29.70 -14.52
C ALA A 429 -5.87 -31.22 -14.25
N GLN A 430 -4.84 -31.73 -13.59
CA GLN A 430 -4.77 -33.12 -13.16
C GLN A 430 -5.85 -33.46 -12.13
N ALA A 431 -6.06 -32.61 -11.12
CA ALA A 431 -7.14 -32.79 -10.15
C ALA A 431 -8.52 -32.87 -10.82
N GLY A 432 -8.73 -32.15 -11.92
CA GLY A 432 -9.95 -32.25 -12.74
C GLY A 432 -10.19 -33.61 -13.40
N LEU A 433 -9.12 -34.33 -13.75
CA LEU A 433 -9.20 -35.67 -14.35
C LEU A 433 -9.48 -36.77 -13.32
N GLU A 434 -9.14 -36.51 -12.05
CA GLU A 434 -9.27 -37.43 -10.92
C GLU A 434 -10.64 -37.34 -10.23
N GLN A 435 -11.42 -36.29 -10.51
CA GLN A 435 -12.81 -36.15 -10.05
C GLN A 435 -13.75 -36.98 -10.96
N GLU A 436 -14.20 -38.15 -10.50
CA GLU A 436 -15.24 -38.98 -11.13
C GLU A 436 -16.65 -38.66 -10.66
#